data_AF-A0A6I6GIL0-F1
#
_entry.id   AF-A0A6I6GIL0-F1
#
_cell.length_a   1.000
_cell.length_b   1.000
_cell.length_c   1.000
_cell.angle_alpha   90.00
_cell.angle_beta   90.00
_cell.angle_gamma   90.00
#
_symmetry.space_group_name_H-M   'P 1'
#
loop_
_entity.id
_entity.type
_entity.pdbx_description
1 polymer ?
#
loop_
_entity_poly.entity_id
_entity_poly.type
_entity_poly.pdbx_seq_one_letter_code
_entity_poly.pdbx_strand_id
1 'polypeptide(L)'
;MKQSLLFLSIAVAIHCSAQSLLLPGDAAFDKKRLIGTKYEMAVFAITPKGNQVGVSDFTVEVIPNSTNFSVYTSLRMYATNEQWIDTSISDAITLKPVYRSSYNPNRSFALKFGKEVTGFYFDHQGKTKSYVKESVNNLFFDSYVYPYLLGALPLQSGYRADMRVYEYTPVNNGHIKNSRIEEVKSSMYKSDISGEHKVWQVSVFEEATNEQYEYYIDKETRRIWKIEILAANNQKFLLINKEIDFDLVVKTVFDKDATMKLLKEGR
;
A
#
# COMPACT_ATOMS: atom_id res chain seq x y z
N MET A 1 48.94 53.26 10.16
CA MET A 1 47.58 52.74 9.87
C MET A 1 47.68 51.24 9.63
N LYS A 2 47.22 50.41 10.56
CA LYS A 2 47.11 48.95 10.40
C LYS A 2 45.63 48.59 10.48
N GLN A 3 45.06 48.13 9.37
CA GLN A 3 43.73 47.54 9.33
C GLN A 3 43.88 46.02 9.44
N SER A 4 43.25 45.43 10.45
CA SER A 4 43.11 43.99 10.59
C SER A 4 41.76 43.58 10.02
N LEU A 5 41.75 42.72 8.99
CA LEU A 5 40.54 42.03 8.52
C LEU A 5 40.31 40.78 9.39
N LEU A 6 39.13 40.68 9.99
CA LEU A 6 38.67 39.48 10.69
C LEU A 6 37.79 38.68 9.73
N PHE A 7 38.23 37.48 9.34
CA PHE A 7 37.42 36.53 8.58
C PHE A 7 36.61 35.65 9.54
N LEU A 8 35.28 35.72 9.44
CA LEU A 8 34.35 34.87 10.19
C LEU A 8 33.99 33.65 9.33
N SER A 9 34.51 32.48 9.68
CA SER A 9 34.19 31.21 9.04
C SER A 9 32.92 30.63 9.65
N ILE A 10 31.80 30.65 8.92
CA ILE A 10 30.56 29.98 9.32
C ILE A 10 30.67 28.50 8.92
N ALA A 11 30.85 27.62 9.91
CA ALA A 11 30.76 26.18 9.70
C ALA A 11 29.28 25.76 9.66
N VAL A 12 28.81 25.35 8.48
CA VAL A 12 27.48 24.73 8.33
C VAL A 12 27.59 23.27 8.73
N ALA A 13 27.04 22.91 9.89
CA ALA A 13 26.92 21.52 10.31
C ALA A 13 25.82 20.83 9.48
N ILE A 14 26.22 20.05 8.47
CA ILE A 14 25.32 19.19 7.70
C ILE A 14 24.91 18.04 8.62
N HIS A 15 23.70 18.11 9.19
CA HIS A 15 23.11 17.02 9.94
C HIS A 15 22.64 15.96 8.95
N CYS A 16 23.49 14.96 8.68
CA CYS A 16 23.09 13.75 7.98
C CYS A 16 22.31 12.87 8.96
N SER A 17 21.01 13.15 9.14
CA SER A 17 20.14 12.27 9.90
C SER A 17 19.88 11.01 9.09
N ALA A 18 20.35 9.87 9.59
CA ALA A 18 19.90 8.57 9.10
C ALA A 18 18.37 8.51 9.14
N GLN A 19 17.74 7.91 8.12
CA GLN A 19 16.29 7.77 8.09
C GLN A 19 15.82 7.01 9.34
N SER A 20 14.71 7.46 9.95
CA SER A 20 14.18 6.81 11.13
C SER A 20 13.64 5.42 10.77
N LEU A 21 14.13 4.38 11.44
CA LEU A 21 13.62 3.03 11.30
C LEU A 21 12.38 2.85 12.18
N LEU A 22 11.23 2.65 11.55
CA LEU A 22 9.96 2.31 12.19
C LEU A 22 9.89 0.81 12.44
N LEU A 23 9.43 0.45 13.64
CA LEU A 23 9.23 -0.93 14.05
C LEU A 23 7.80 -1.16 14.55
N PRO A 24 7.31 -2.41 14.53
CA PRO A 24 6.06 -2.75 15.19
C PRO A 24 6.00 -2.23 16.64
N GLY A 25 4.97 -1.45 16.95
CA GLY A 25 4.71 -0.87 18.26
C GLY A 25 5.21 0.56 18.43
N ASP A 26 5.84 1.13 17.39
CA ASP A 26 6.32 2.52 17.41
C ASP A 26 5.16 3.52 17.65
N ALA A 27 5.46 4.58 18.41
CA ALA A 27 4.51 5.64 18.74
C ALA A 27 4.21 6.56 17.55
N ALA A 28 4.99 6.49 16.46
CA ALA A 28 4.74 7.23 15.23
C ALA A 28 3.40 6.86 14.57
N PHE A 29 2.87 5.65 14.80
CA PHE A 29 1.58 5.24 14.24
C PHE A 29 0.42 5.79 15.08
N ASP A 30 -0.34 6.72 14.51
CA ASP A 30 -1.62 7.16 15.06
C ASP A 30 -2.68 6.05 14.85
N LYS A 31 -2.80 5.17 15.85
CA LYS A 31 -3.72 4.02 15.82
C LYS A 31 -5.19 4.43 15.68
N LYS A 32 -5.56 5.69 15.96
CA LYS A 32 -6.93 6.19 15.72
C LYS A 32 -7.25 6.31 14.23
N ARG A 33 -6.22 6.35 13.37
CA ARG A 33 -6.35 6.37 11.90
C ARG A 33 -6.39 4.97 11.29
N LEU A 34 -6.15 3.92 12.08
CA LEU A 34 -6.29 2.53 11.65
C LEU A 34 -7.76 2.12 11.73
N ILE A 35 -8.56 2.67 10.81
CA ILE A 35 -10.00 2.43 10.74
C ILE A 35 -10.35 1.34 9.73
N GLY A 36 -11.51 0.72 9.92
CA GLY A 36 -12.04 -0.26 8.98
C GLY A 36 -12.38 0.41 7.65
N THR A 37 -11.97 -0.20 6.55
CA THR A 37 -12.26 0.30 5.21
C THR A 37 -12.41 -0.85 4.23
N LYS A 38 -13.26 -0.64 3.23
CA LYS A 38 -13.38 -1.52 2.09
C LYS A 38 -13.40 -0.67 0.83
N TYR A 39 -12.55 -1.00 -0.12
CA TYR A 39 -12.51 -0.32 -1.40
C TYR A 39 -12.06 -1.26 -2.50
N GLU A 40 -12.39 -0.85 -3.72
CA GLU A 40 -12.01 -1.56 -4.94
C GLU A 40 -11.21 -0.60 -5.82
N MET A 41 -10.17 -1.13 -6.46
CA MET A 41 -9.33 -0.39 -7.39
C MET A 41 -9.36 -1.06 -8.76
N ALA A 42 -9.56 -0.26 -9.80
CA ALA A 42 -9.29 -0.69 -11.17
C ALA A 42 -7.77 -0.68 -11.38
N VAL A 43 -7.21 -1.78 -11.89
CA VAL A 43 -5.78 -1.91 -12.16
C VAL A 43 -5.54 -1.83 -13.66
N PHE A 44 -4.63 -0.96 -14.06
CA PHE A 44 -4.22 -0.74 -15.43
C PHE A 44 -2.74 -1.05 -15.61
N ALA A 45 -2.39 -1.78 -16.66
CA ALA A 45 -1.03 -1.79 -17.19
C ALA A 45 -0.85 -0.57 -18.11
N ILE A 46 0.28 0.12 -17.98
CA ILE A 46 0.62 1.24 -18.85
C ILE A 46 1.51 0.73 -19.99
N THR A 47 1.06 0.92 -21.22
CA THR A 47 1.83 0.56 -22.42
C THR A 47 3.03 1.50 -22.60
N PRO A 48 4.05 1.15 -23.41
CA PRO A 48 5.15 2.05 -23.73
C PRO A 48 4.72 3.40 -24.34
N LYS A 49 3.54 3.44 -24.98
CA LYS A 49 2.95 4.66 -25.55
C LYS A 49 2.16 5.50 -24.53
N GLY A 50 2.07 5.06 -23.28
CA GLY A 50 1.34 5.74 -22.20
C GLY A 50 -0.14 5.39 -22.09
N ASN A 51 -0.68 4.53 -22.96
CA ASN A 51 -2.08 4.10 -22.89
C ASN A 51 -2.32 3.17 -21.70
N GLN A 52 -3.47 3.32 -21.04
CA GLN A 52 -3.95 2.44 -19.98
C GLN A 52 -4.68 1.22 -20.56
N VAL A 53 -4.34 0.03 -20.09
CA VAL A 53 -5.02 -1.23 -20.44
C VAL A 53 -5.49 -1.87 -19.15
N GLY A 54 -6.80 -2.04 -18.97
CA GLY A 54 -7.35 -2.68 -17.77
C GLY A 54 -6.91 -4.14 -17.69
N VAL A 55 -6.37 -4.55 -16.54
CA VAL A 55 -5.83 -5.91 -16.34
C VAL A 55 -6.55 -6.67 -15.22
N SER A 56 -7.04 -5.98 -14.20
CA SER A 56 -7.70 -6.62 -13.06
C SER A 56 -8.49 -5.63 -12.21
N ASP A 57 -9.33 -6.19 -11.35
CA ASP A 57 -9.89 -5.51 -10.19
C ASP A 57 -9.16 -5.94 -8.92
N PHE A 58 -8.83 -4.98 -8.06
CA PHE A 58 -8.18 -5.21 -6.77
C PHE A 58 -9.08 -4.74 -5.65
N THR A 59 -9.57 -5.67 -4.84
CA THR A 59 -10.38 -5.40 -3.66
C THR A 59 -9.52 -5.47 -2.42
N VAL A 60 -9.68 -4.49 -1.54
CA VAL A 60 -9.05 -4.44 -0.22
C VAL A 60 -10.14 -4.31 0.84
N GLU A 61 -10.04 -5.12 1.89
CA GLU A 61 -10.85 -5.00 3.09
C GLU A 61 -9.94 -5.00 4.32
N VAL A 62 -9.93 -3.88 5.04
CA VAL A 62 -9.20 -3.69 6.29
C VAL A 62 -10.19 -3.75 7.45
N ILE A 63 -9.95 -4.67 8.38
CA ILE A 63 -10.82 -4.93 9.53
C ILE A 63 -9.99 -4.86 10.82
N PRO A 64 -9.91 -3.68 11.46
CA PRO A 64 -9.36 -3.55 12.79
C PRO A 64 -10.39 -3.99 13.85
N ASN A 65 -9.91 -4.65 14.90
CA ASN A 65 -10.65 -4.89 16.14
C ASN A 65 -9.70 -4.79 17.35
N SER A 66 -10.17 -5.12 18.54
CA SER A 66 -9.36 -5.00 19.76
C SER A 66 -8.15 -5.93 19.81
N THR A 67 -8.14 -7.00 19.02
CA THR A 67 -7.09 -8.03 19.01
C THR A 67 -6.25 -7.95 17.75
N ASN A 68 -6.89 -7.82 16.59
CA ASN A 68 -6.25 -7.93 15.28
C ASN A 68 -6.48 -6.71 14.40
N PHE A 69 -5.45 -6.36 13.64
CA PHE A 69 -5.54 -5.55 12.42
C PHE A 69 -5.44 -6.52 11.23
N SER A 70 -6.57 -6.80 10.59
CA SER A 70 -6.65 -7.75 9.48
C SER A 70 -6.78 -7.02 8.15
N VAL A 71 -6.05 -7.51 7.14
CA VAL A 71 -6.13 -7.06 5.75
C VAL A 71 -6.43 -8.26 4.87
N TYR A 72 -7.50 -8.16 4.11
CA TYR A 72 -7.90 -9.14 3.10
C TYR A 72 -7.81 -8.48 1.74
N THR A 73 -7.13 -9.12 0.80
CA THR A 73 -7.03 -8.61 -0.56
C THR A 73 -7.46 -9.67 -1.56
N SER A 74 -8.08 -9.23 -2.65
CA SER A 74 -8.33 -10.10 -3.79
C SER A 74 -8.07 -9.40 -5.11
N LEU A 75 -7.34 -10.05 -6.00
CA LEU A 75 -7.14 -9.61 -7.38
C LEU A 75 -7.94 -10.52 -8.31
N ARG A 76 -8.73 -9.96 -9.22
CA ARG A 76 -9.42 -10.71 -10.27
C ARG A 76 -8.89 -10.30 -11.63
N MET A 77 -8.19 -11.21 -12.30
CA MET A 77 -7.57 -10.96 -13.61
C MET A 77 -8.63 -10.98 -14.71
N TYR A 78 -8.68 -9.96 -15.56
CA TYR A 78 -9.67 -9.90 -16.65
C TYR A 78 -9.41 -10.93 -17.74
N ALA A 79 -8.14 -11.16 -18.09
CA ALA A 79 -7.77 -12.03 -19.20
C ALA A 79 -8.03 -13.51 -18.91
N THR A 80 -7.83 -13.95 -17.67
CA THR A 80 -7.92 -15.38 -17.29
C THR A 80 -9.10 -15.69 -16.36
N ASN A 81 -9.77 -14.66 -15.82
CA ASN A 81 -10.76 -14.78 -14.75
C ASN A 81 -10.22 -15.47 -13.48
N GLU A 82 -8.89 -15.56 -13.34
CA GLU A 82 -8.24 -16.11 -12.16
C GLU A 82 -8.32 -15.13 -10.99
N GLN A 83 -8.38 -15.70 -9.79
CA GLN A 83 -8.44 -14.94 -8.55
C GLN A 83 -7.20 -15.21 -7.70
N TRP A 84 -6.60 -14.13 -7.21
CA TRP A 84 -5.55 -14.18 -6.20
C TRP A 84 -6.16 -13.64 -4.90
N ILE A 85 -5.92 -14.33 -3.79
CA ILE A 85 -6.52 -14.00 -2.49
C ILE A 85 -5.43 -14.02 -1.45
N ASP A 86 -5.32 -12.95 -0.69
CA ASP A 86 -4.38 -12.86 0.42
C ASP A 86 -5.10 -12.49 1.71
N THR A 87 -4.56 -13.00 2.80
CA THR A 87 -4.99 -12.68 4.16
C THR A 87 -3.74 -12.36 4.95
N SER A 88 -3.74 -11.19 5.59
CA SER A 88 -2.64 -10.75 6.44
C SER A 88 -3.21 -10.24 7.76
N ILE A 89 -2.72 -10.76 8.87
CA ILE A 89 -3.23 -10.46 10.21
C ILE A 89 -2.06 -10.01 11.06
N SER A 90 -2.20 -8.84 11.67
CA SER A 90 -1.28 -8.32 12.67
C SER A 90 -1.98 -8.09 14.00
N ASP A 91 -1.23 -8.08 15.09
CA ASP A 91 -1.72 -7.65 16.41
C ASP A 91 -2.16 -6.19 16.36
N ALA A 92 -3.35 -5.87 16.85
CA ALA A 92 -3.95 -4.53 16.71
C ALA A 92 -3.16 -3.44 17.46
N ILE A 93 -2.45 -3.79 18.52
CA ILE A 93 -1.75 -2.83 19.38
C ILE A 93 -0.32 -2.63 18.89
N THR A 94 0.39 -3.73 18.67
CA THR A 94 1.81 -3.73 18.34
C THR A 94 2.06 -3.75 16.84
N LEU A 95 1.06 -4.04 16.01
CA LEU A 95 1.21 -4.17 14.56
C LEU A 95 2.23 -5.25 14.14
N LYS A 96 2.58 -6.15 15.07
CA LYS A 96 3.42 -7.31 14.76
C LYS A 96 2.59 -8.29 13.95
N PRO A 97 3.14 -8.87 12.88
CA PRO A 97 2.44 -9.87 12.11
C PRO A 97 2.17 -11.11 12.97
N VAL A 98 1.02 -11.73 12.73
CA VAL A 98 0.54 -12.94 13.42
C VAL A 98 0.33 -14.06 12.41
N TYR A 99 -0.28 -13.76 11.27
CA TYR A 99 -0.57 -14.73 10.23
C TYR A 99 -0.57 -14.11 8.84
N ARG A 100 -0.08 -14.85 7.84
CA ARG A 100 -0.28 -14.52 6.43
C ARG A 100 -0.61 -15.77 5.64
N SER A 101 -1.51 -15.64 4.68
CA SER A 101 -1.70 -16.64 3.63
C SER A 101 -1.92 -15.99 2.28
N SER A 102 -1.52 -16.69 1.24
CA SER A 102 -1.75 -16.31 -0.14
C SER A 102 -2.19 -17.52 -0.93
N TYR A 103 -3.11 -17.31 -1.85
CA TYR A 103 -3.55 -18.29 -2.82
C TYR A 103 -3.64 -17.65 -4.20
N ASN A 104 -3.09 -18.33 -5.20
CA ASN A 104 -3.39 -18.12 -6.60
C ASN A 104 -3.34 -19.47 -7.33
N PRO A 105 -3.71 -19.55 -8.63
CA PRO A 105 -3.70 -20.82 -9.36
C PRO A 105 -2.34 -21.52 -9.43
N ASN A 106 -1.24 -20.78 -9.31
CA ASN A 106 0.11 -21.31 -9.42
C ASN A 106 0.73 -21.73 -8.08
N ARG A 107 0.32 -21.11 -6.98
CA ARG A 107 0.88 -21.36 -5.65
C ARG A 107 -0.08 -21.05 -4.52
N SER A 108 0.16 -21.65 -3.37
CA SER A 108 -0.44 -21.25 -2.10
C SER A 108 0.57 -21.35 -0.97
N PHE A 109 0.42 -20.50 0.04
CA PHE A 109 1.21 -20.61 1.27
C PHE A 109 0.43 -20.10 2.47
N ALA A 110 0.85 -20.53 3.65
CA ALA A 110 0.41 -19.97 4.92
C ALA A 110 1.57 -19.94 5.91
N LEU A 111 1.73 -18.81 6.58
CA LEU A 111 2.78 -18.51 7.54
C LEU A 111 2.17 -18.07 8.87
N LYS A 112 2.73 -18.54 9.97
CA LYS A 112 2.49 -18.08 11.33
C LYS A 112 3.74 -17.39 11.82
N PHE A 113 3.57 -16.20 12.37
CA PHE A 113 4.66 -15.39 12.87
C PHE A 113 4.78 -15.53 14.39
N GLY A 114 6.01 -15.63 14.87
CA GLY A 114 6.34 -15.79 16.28
C GLY A 114 7.83 -15.63 16.49
N LYS A 115 8.41 -16.37 17.46
CA LYS A 115 9.88 -16.48 17.59
C LYS A 115 10.52 -17.11 16.35
N GLU A 116 9.77 -17.98 15.69
CA GLU A 116 10.09 -18.51 14.37
C GLU A 116 8.91 -18.21 13.44
N VAL A 117 9.20 -17.97 12.16
CA VAL A 117 8.19 -18.01 11.12
C VAL A 117 8.04 -19.46 10.66
N THR A 118 6.83 -19.98 10.77
CA THR A 118 6.52 -21.38 10.45
C THR A 118 5.37 -21.48 9.48
N GLY A 119 5.33 -22.52 8.65
CA GLY A 119 4.26 -22.63 7.68
C GLY A 119 4.53 -23.64 6.57
N PHE A 120 3.86 -23.42 5.45
CA PHE A 120 4.10 -24.17 4.23
C PHE A 120 4.02 -23.27 3.01
N TYR A 121 4.70 -23.70 1.95
CA TYR A 121 4.53 -23.23 0.58
C TYR A 121 4.18 -24.44 -0.29
N PHE A 122 3.25 -24.25 -1.21
CA PHE A 122 2.80 -25.27 -2.15
C PHE A 122 2.81 -24.70 -3.56
N ASP A 123 3.68 -25.25 -4.41
CA ASP A 123 3.69 -25.00 -5.84
C ASP A 123 2.67 -25.92 -6.51
N HIS A 124 1.63 -25.35 -7.12
CA HIS A 124 0.57 -26.10 -7.76
C HIS A 124 1.02 -26.71 -9.09
N GLN A 125 1.96 -26.06 -9.79
CA GLN A 125 2.47 -26.52 -11.08
C GLN A 125 3.35 -27.75 -10.87
N GLY A 126 4.35 -27.63 -9.98
CA GLY A 126 5.23 -28.73 -9.60
C GLY A 126 4.61 -29.72 -8.62
N LYS A 127 3.38 -29.47 -8.13
CA LYS A 127 2.70 -30.24 -7.08
C LYS A 127 3.60 -30.52 -5.86
N THR A 128 4.45 -29.56 -5.52
CA THR A 128 5.49 -29.73 -4.52
C THR A 128 5.19 -28.87 -3.30
N LYS A 129 5.26 -29.49 -2.11
CA LYS A 129 5.05 -28.81 -0.82
C LYS A 129 6.37 -28.71 -0.06
N SER A 130 6.72 -27.51 0.36
CA SER A 130 7.82 -27.24 1.29
C SER A 130 7.28 -26.69 2.61
N TYR A 131 8.00 -26.96 3.69
CA TYR A 131 7.70 -26.41 5.01
C TYR A 131 8.63 -25.25 5.32
N VAL A 132 8.06 -24.19 5.88
CA VAL A 132 8.81 -23.01 6.32
C VAL A 132 9.10 -23.15 7.80
N LYS A 133 10.35 -22.96 8.17
CA LYS A 133 10.81 -22.80 9.56
C LYS A 133 12.03 -21.91 9.57
N GLU A 134 11.83 -20.64 9.90
CA GLU A 134 12.87 -19.61 9.91
C GLU A 134 12.92 -18.94 11.28
N SER A 135 14.09 -18.93 11.91
CA SER A 135 14.30 -18.15 13.13
C SER A 135 14.43 -16.67 12.78
N VAL A 136 13.65 -15.83 13.46
CA VAL A 136 13.64 -14.38 13.21
C VAL A 136 14.03 -13.63 14.48
N ASN A 137 15.06 -12.78 14.37
CA ASN A 137 15.63 -12.06 15.51
C ASN A 137 15.29 -10.56 15.53
N ASN A 138 14.63 -10.06 14.49
CA ASN A 138 14.27 -8.65 14.33
C ASN A 138 12.76 -8.47 14.37
N LEU A 139 12.30 -7.28 14.79
CA LEU A 139 10.91 -6.87 14.61
C LEU A 139 10.71 -6.39 13.16
N PHE A 140 9.56 -6.74 12.58
CA PHE A 140 9.18 -6.41 11.22
C PHE A 140 7.65 -6.35 11.11
N PHE A 141 7.16 -5.61 10.13
CA PHE A 141 5.78 -5.64 9.68
C PHE A 141 5.58 -6.75 8.63
N ASP A 142 4.33 -7.11 8.36
CA ASP A 142 4.02 -7.86 7.14
C ASP A 142 4.11 -6.92 5.92
N SER A 143 4.78 -7.35 4.84
CA SER A 143 4.84 -6.57 3.59
C SER A 143 3.46 -6.32 2.98
N TYR A 144 2.45 -7.14 3.28
CA TYR A 144 1.07 -6.92 2.80
C TYR A 144 0.23 -6.04 3.75
N VAL A 145 0.71 -5.75 4.96
CA VAL A 145 0.00 -4.89 5.91
C VAL A 145 0.53 -3.47 5.87
N TYR A 146 1.85 -3.29 5.72
CA TYR A 146 2.47 -1.96 5.83
C TYR A 146 1.90 -0.88 4.89
N PRO A 147 1.43 -1.16 3.65
CA PRO A 147 0.88 -0.10 2.80
C PRO A 147 -0.34 0.57 3.44
N TYR A 148 -1.11 -0.19 4.21
CA TYR A 148 -2.30 0.27 4.92
C TYR A 148 -1.97 0.92 6.28
N LEU A 149 -0.71 0.85 6.72
CA LEU A 149 -0.21 1.57 7.89
C LEU A 149 0.32 2.97 7.52
N LEU A 150 0.61 3.24 6.24
CA LEU A 150 1.16 4.53 5.78
C LEU A 150 0.26 5.71 6.17
N GLY A 151 -1.07 5.55 6.09
CA GLY A 151 -2.04 6.57 6.48
C GLY A 151 -2.03 6.92 7.98
N ALA A 152 -1.50 6.03 8.84
CA ALA A 152 -1.37 6.26 10.27
C ALA A 152 -0.09 7.02 10.64
N LEU A 153 0.84 7.23 9.72
CA LEU A 153 2.07 7.99 9.96
C LEU A 153 1.80 9.50 10.05
N PRO A 154 2.69 10.27 10.70
CA PRO A 154 2.61 11.74 10.73
C PRO A 154 3.10 12.34 9.41
N LEU A 155 2.44 11.97 8.31
CA LEU A 155 2.82 12.38 6.96
C LEU A 155 2.84 13.91 6.85
N GLN A 156 3.96 14.43 6.35
CA GLN A 156 4.21 15.82 6.04
C GLN A 156 5.26 15.92 4.93
N SER A 157 5.35 17.06 4.24
CA SER A 157 6.34 17.24 3.18
C SER A 157 7.77 17.00 3.69
N GLY A 158 8.57 16.22 2.96
CA GLY A 158 9.93 15.84 3.32
C GLY A 158 10.04 14.70 4.34
N TYR A 159 8.92 14.13 4.81
CA TYR A 159 8.95 12.96 5.69
C TYR A 159 9.65 11.77 5.02
N ARG A 160 10.50 11.08 5.79
CA ARG A 160 11.29 9.92 5.35
C ARG A 160 11.42 8.94 6.50
N ALA A 161 11.29 7.66 6.22
CA ALA A 161 11.46 6.60 7.20
C ALA A 161 11.70 5.25 6.52
N ASP A 162 12.37 4.34 7.22
CA ASP A 162 12.48 2.94 6.81
C ASP A 162 11.47 2.10 7.59
N MET A 163 10.88 1.09 6.96
CA MET A 163 10.06 0.06 7.61
C MET A 163 10.65 -1.30 7.31
N ARG A 164 11.02 -2.07 8.34
CA ARG A 164 11.37 -3.49 8.12
C ARG A 164 10.12 -4.29 7.85
N VAL A 165 10.08 -4.99 6.73
CA VAL A 165 8.98 -5.85 6.31
C VAL A 165 9.48 -7.27 6.11
N TYR A 166 8.60 -8.24 6.37
CA TYR A 166 8.82 -9.64 6.01
C TYR A 166 8.09 -9.94 4.71
N GLU A 167 8.85 -10.30 3.67
CA GLU A 167 8.33 -10.71 2.36
C GLU A 167 8.83 -12.12 2.05
N TYR A 168 7.91 -13.08 2.00
CA TYR A 168 8.25 -14.47 1.77
C TYR A 168 8.39 -14.79 0.28
N THR A 169 9.54 -15.31 -0.12
CA THR A 169 9.69 -15.96 -1.43
C THR A 169 10.43 -17.29 -1.23
N PRO A 170 10.03 -18.38 -1.91
CA PRO A 170 10.64 -19.69 -1.67
C PRO A 170 12.12 -19.77 -2.08
N VAL A 171 12.65 -18.76 -2.79
CA VAL A 171 13.99 -18.74 -3.38
C VAL A 171 14.99 -17.86 -2.61
N ASN A 172 14.53 -16.99 -1.70
CA ASN A 172 15.40 -16.05 -1.01
C ASN A 172 15.87 -16.58 0.35
N ASN A 173 17.13 -16.30 0.67
CA ASN A 173 17.63 -16.40 2.05
C ASN A 173 17.50 -15.01 2.71
N GLY A 174 16.76 -14.94 3.81
CA GLY A 174 16.50 -13.70 4.56
C GLY A 174 15.33 -12.91 3.99
N HIS A 175 14.15 -13.12 4.57
CA HIS A 175 12.88 -12.51 4.13
C HIS A 175 12.61 -11.12 4.72
N ILE A 176 13.46 -10.65 5.64
CA ILE A 176 13.33 -9.32 6.24
C ILE A 176 14.13 -8.32 5.41
N LYS A 177 13.42 -7.34 4.83
CA LYS A 177 13.96 -6.28 3.97
C LYS A 177 13.36 -4.93 4.35
N ASN A 178 13.90 -3.83 3.86
CA ASN A 178 13.29 -2.52 4.11
C ASN A 178 12.31 -2.14 2.98
N SER A 179 11.16 -1.60 3.37
CA SER A 179 10.37 -0.68 2.56
C SER A 179 10.73 0.74 2.99
N ARG A 180 11.23 1.54 2.06
CA ARG A 180 11.80 2.87 2.32
C ARG A 180 10.83 3.94 1.87
N ILE A 181 10.36 4.77 2.78
CA ILE A 181 9.63 5.99 2.45
C ILE A 181 10.66 7.05 2.06
N GLU A 182 10.82 7.26 0.75
CA GLU A 182 11.88 8.08 0.18
C GLU A 182 11.51 9.57 0.16
N GLU A 183 10.23 9.87 -0.02
CA GLU A 183 9.70 11.23 -0.02
C GLU A 183 8.21 11.21 0.31
N VAL A 184 7.77 12.25 1.02
CA VAL A 184 6.36 12.62 1.13
C VAL A 184 6.23 14.04 0.64
N LYS A 185 5.24 14.33 -0.19
CA LYS A 185 4.92 15.70 -0.62
C LYS A 185 3.43 15.95 -0.64
N SER A 186 3.07 17.22 -0.46
CA SER A 186 1.70 17.68 -0.67
C SER A 186 1.37 17.64 -2.16
N SER A 187 0.22 17.09 -2.51
CA SER A 187 -0.28 17.03 -3.88
C SER A 187 -1.81 17.17 -3.92
N MET A 188 -2.37 17.16 -5.12
CA MET A 188 -3.80 17.13 -5.39
C MET A 188 -4.13 15.93 -6.27
N TYR A 189 -5.15 15.17 -5.89
CA TYR A 189 -5.74 14.14 -6.74
C TYR A 189 -7.09 14.63 -7.25
N LYS A 190 -7.37 14.44 -8.54
CA LYS A 190 -8.66 14.75 -9.14
C LYS A 190 -9.36 13.46 -9.53
N SER A 191 -10.45 13.18 -8.85
CA SER A 191 -11.41 12.13 -9.19
C SER A 191 -12.43 12.67 -10.21
N ASP A 192 -12.76 11.84 -11.19
CA ASP A 192 -13.87 12.11 -12.13
C ASP A 192 -15.26 11.96 -11.46
N ILE A 193 -15.33 11.34 -10.27
CA ILE A 193 -16.54 11.03 -9.52
C ILE A 193 -16.77 12.05 -8.39
N SER A 194 -15.78 12.23 -7.53
CA SER A 194 -15.90 12.99 -6.28
C SER A 194 -15.15 14.33 -6.29
N GLY A 195 -14.43 14.64 -7.36
CA GLY A 195 -13.76 15.92 -7.56
C GLY A 195 -12.34 15.97 -6.99
N GLU A 196 -11.93 17.14 -6.50
CA GLU A 196 -10.56 17.37 -6.05
C GLU A 196 -10.34 16.98 -4.58
N HIS A 197 -9.25 16.27 -4.32
CA HIS A 197 -8.85 15.79 -3.00
C HIS A 197 -7.41 16.22 -2.70
N LYS A 198 -7.21 16.81 -1.52
CA LYS A 198 -5.87 17.10 -1.00
C LYS A 198 -5.24 15.80 -0.53
N VAL A 199 -4.07 15.47 -1.06
CA VAL A 199 -3.39 14.20 -0.76
C VAL A 199 -1.95 14.41 -0.32
N TRP A 200 -1.44 13.45 0.45
CA TRP A 200 -0.02 13.15 0.52
C TRP A 200 0.32 12.20 -0.62
N GLN A 201 1.28 12.59 -1.45
CA GLN A 201 1.96 11.67 -2.35
C GLN A 201 3.16 11.09 -1.60
N VAL A 202 3.16 9.77 -1.41
CA VAL A 202 4.16 9.03 -0.63
C VAL A 202 4.92 8.10 -1.58
N SER A 203 6.19 8.42 -1.81
CA SER A 203 7.12 7.62 -2.61
C SER A 203 7.74 6.53 -1.74
N VAL A 204 7.57 5.27 -2.12
CA VAL A 204 8.10 4.11 -1.40
C VAL A 204 8.93 3.24 -2.35
N PHE A 205 10.11 2.81 -1.89
CA PHE A 205 10.91 1.79 -2.56
C PHE A 205 10.95 0.52 -1.72
N GLU A 206 10.62 -0.63 -2.31
CA GLU A 206 10.68 -1.93 -1.67
C GLU A 206 11.93 -2.71 -2.06
N GLU A 207 12.82 -2.97 -1.09
CA GLU A 207 14.06 -3.70 -1.36
C GLU A 207 13.83 -5.17 -1.72
N ALA A 208 12.75 -5.78 -1.23
CA ALA A 208 12.46 -7.21 -1.43
C ALA A 208 12.08 -7.53 -2.88
N THR A 209 11.30 -6.65 -3.49
CA THR A 209 10.69 -6.81 -4.81
C THR A 209 11.38 -5.94 -5.87
N ASN A 210 12.19 -4.96 -5.44
CA ASN A 210 12.77 -3.92 -6.29
C ASN A 210 11.70 -3.13 -7.04
N GLU A 211 10.60 -2.82 -6.36
CA GLU A 211 9.47 -2.07 -6.88
C GLU A 211 9.42 -0.68 -6.25
N GLN A 212 8.94 0.28 -7.04
CA GLN A 212 8.69 1.65 -6.57
C GLN A 212 7.20 1.92 -6.60
N TYR A 213 6.72 2.59 -5.56
CA TYR A 213 5.32 2.90 -5.36
C TYR A 213 5.12 4.40 -5.13
N GLU A 214 4.05 4.94 -5.68
CA GLU A 214 3.55 6.27 -5.37
C GLU A 214 2.12 6.14 -4.84
N TYR A 215 1.96 6.28 -3.53
CA TYR A 215 0.64 6.26 -2.89
C TYR A 215 0.07 7.68 -2.78
N TYR A 216 -1.17 7.85 -3.21
CA TYR A 216 -1.90 9.12 -3.09
C TYR A 216 -2.93 8.97 -1.97
N ILE A 217 -2.53 9.38 -0.77
CA ILE A 217 -3.27 9.19 0.48
C ILE A 217 -3.96 10.49 0.86
N ASP A 218 -5.28 10.47 1.02
CA ASP A 218 -6.07 11.62 1.43
C ASP A 218 -5.57 12.23 2.76
N LYS A 219 -5.47 13.56 2.82
CA LYS A 219 -4.96 14.23 4.03
C LYS A 219 -5.93 14.16 5.20
N GLU A 220 -7.22 14.08 4.93
CA GLU A 220 -8.28 14.12 5.94
C GLU A 220 -8.73 12.69 6.29
N THR A 221 -9.17 11.95 5.28
CA THR A 221 -9.79 10.62 5.43
C THR A 221 -8.78 9.47 5.47
N ARG A 222 -7.53 9.71 5.03
CA ARG A 222 -6.47 8.69 4.87
C ARG A 222 -6.80 7.58 3.87
N ARG A 223 -7.87 7.74 3.09
CA ARG A 223 -8.18 6.89 1.93
C ARG A 223 -7.04 6.91 0.93
N ILE A 224 -6.75 5.76 0.33
CA ILE A 224 -5.86 5.67 -0.84
C ILE A 224 -6.70 5.87 -2.10
N TRP A 225 -6.40 6.94 -2.83
CA TRP A 225 -7.10 7.30 -4.07
C TRP A 225 -6.47 6.66 -5.31
N LYS A 226 -5.14 6.60 -5.32
CA LYS A 226 -4.35 6.15 -6.46
C LYS A 226 -3.06 5.49 -5.98
N ILE A 227 -2.61 4.46 -6.67
CA ILE A 227 -1.30 3.86 -6.50
C ILE A 227 -0.65 3.75 -7.88
N GLU A 228 0.56 4.28 -8.03
CA GLU A 228 1.38 4.02 -9.22
C GLU A 228 2.48 3.05 -8.82
N ILE A 229 2.74 2.05 -9.65
CA ILE A 229 3.76 1.02 -9.40
C ILE A 229 4.70 1.00 -10.59
N LEU A 230 6.01 1.07 -10.33
CA LEU A 230 7.06 0.67 -11.25
C LEU A 230 7.62 -0.68 -10.79
N ALA A 231 7.24 -1.73 -11.50
CA ALA A 231 7.71 -3.08 -11.23
C ALA A 231 9.19 -3.23 -11.59
N ALA A 232 9.87 -4.22 -11.01
CA ALA A 232 11.30 -4.47 -11.25
C ALA A 232 11.68 -4.69 -12.72
N ASN A 233 10.74 -5.16 -13.55
CA ASN A 233 10.91 -5.35 -14.99
C ASN A 233 10.60 -4.06 -15.81
N ASN A 234 10.49 -2.91 -15.16
CA ASN A 234 10.07 -1.61 -15.72
C ASN A 234 8.62 -1.54 -16.23
N GLN A 235 7.79 -2.57 -15.98
CA GLN A 235 6.36 -2.47 -16.24
C GLN A 235 5.74 -1.48 -15.27
N LYS A 236 4.93 -0.57 -15.79
CA LYS A 236 4.17 0.39 -14.99
C LYS A 236 2.74 -0.09 -14.80
N PHE A 237 2.26 0.00 -13.57
CA PHE A 237 0.85 -0.22 -13.23
C PHE A 237 0.27 1.03 -12.57
N LEU A 238 -1.03 1.21 -12.77
CA LEU A 238 -1.81 2.29 -12.17
C LEU A 238 -3.04 1.66 -11.54
N LEU A 239 -3.23 1.90 -10.26
CA LEU A 239 -4.43 1.50 -9.53
C LEU A 239 -5.22 2.75 -9.20
N ILE A 240 -6.50 2.77 -9.56
CA ILE A 240 -7.41 3.90 -9.33
C ILE A 240 -8.56 3.40 -8.47
N ASN A 241 -8.82 4.06 -7.34
CA ASN A 241 -9.97 3.77 -6.50
C ASN A 241 -11.26 3.96 -7.30
N LYS A 242 -12.13 2.95 -7.29
CA LYS A 242 -13.43 2.96 -7.99
C LYS A 242 -14.51 3.73 -7.25
N GLU A 243 -14.27 4.08 -5.98
CA GLU A 243 -15.18 4.88 -5.17
C GLU A 243 -16.55 4.22 -5.01
N ILE A 244 -16.55 2.90 -4.80
CA ILE A 244 -17.76 2.06 -4.71
C ILE A 244 -18.70 2.46 -3.57
N ASP A 245 -18.22 3.24 -2.61
CA ASP A 245 -18.95 3.79 -1.48
C ASP A 245 -19.39 5.24 -1.70
N PHE A 246 -19.04 5.84 -2.84
CA PHE A 246 -19.46 7.19 -3.18
C PHE A 246 -20.88 7.14 -3.75
N ASP A 247 -21.86 7.49 -2.91
CA ASP A 247 -23.26 7.59 -3.30
C ASP A 247 -23.46 8.70 -4.35
N LEU A 248 -23.45 8.31 -5.63
CA LEU A 248 -23.84 9.17 -6.75
C LEU A 248 -25.30 9.64 -6.63
N VAL A 249 -26.15 8.89 -5.91
CA VAL A 249 -27.59 9.14 -5.77
C VAL A 249 -27.93 10.49 -5.14
N VAL A 250 -27.02 11.06 -4.35
CA VAL A 250 -27.25 12.37 -3.71
C VAL A 250 -26.84 13.54 -4.62
N LYS A 251 -25.99 13.31 -5.64
CA LYS A 251 -25.47 14.37 -6.53
C LYS A 251 -26.13 14.41 -7.91
N THR A 252 -26.67 13.30 -8.41
CA THR A 252 -27.63 13.36 -9.51
C THR A 252 -29.00 13.70 -8.94
N VAL A 253 -29.34 14.99 -8.92
CA VAL A 253 -30.74 15.39 -8.76
C VAL A 253 -31.52 14.63 -9.82
N PHE A 254 -32.38 13.70 -9.39
CA PHE A 254 -33.26 13.00 -10.30
C PHE A 254 -34.12 14.04 -11.03
N ASP A 255 -33.76 14.32 -12.28
CA ASP A 255 -34.54 15.19 -13.14
C ASP A 255 -35.75 14.39 -13.63
N LYS A 256 -36.81 14.47 -12.82
CA LYS A 256 -38.07 13.82 -13.08
C LYS A 256 -38.64 14.23 -14.43
N ASP A 257 -38.47 15.48 -14.85
CA ASP A 257 -39.06 15.98 -16.09
C ASP A 257 -38.29 15.47 -17.31
N ALA A 258 -36.96 15.45 -17.26
CA ALA A 258 -36.13 14.83 -18.31
C ALA A 258 -36.40 13.31 -18.43
N THR A 259 -36.53 12.62 -17.29
CA THR A 259 -36.82 11.18 -17.26
C THR A 259 -38.22 10.87 -17.81
N MET A 260 -39.23 11.65 -17.41
CA MET A 260 -40.60 11.48 -17.92
C MET A 260 -40.72 11.82 -19.40
N LYS A 261 -39.86 12.70 -19.93
CA LYS A 261 -39.80 13.00 -21.36
C LYS A 261 -39.27 11.82 -22.17
N LEU A 262 -38.18 11.18 -21.73
CA LEU A 262 -37.63 9.98 -22.37
C LEU A 262 -38.65 8.82 -22.40
N LEU A 263 -39.33 8.58 -21.28
CA LEU A 263 -40.37 7.55 -21.18
C LEU A 263 -41.56 7.81 -22.12
N LYS A 264 -41.96 9.08 -22.32
CA LYS A 264 -43.04 9.45 -23.25
C LYS A 264 -42.61 9.38 -24.71
N GLU A 265 -41.33 9.56 -24.99
CA GLU A 265 -40.75 9.47 -26.33
C GLU A 265 -40.36 8.03 -26.71
N GLY A 266 -40.57 7.05 -25.81
CA GLY A 266 -40.33 5.63 -26.07
C GLY A 266 -38.85 5.27 -26.21
N ARG A 267 -37.97 6.02 -25.54
CA ARG A 267 -36.52 5.79 -25.51
C ARG A 267 -36.05 5.40 -24.12
#